data_AF-A0A932MHU5-F1
#
_entry.id   AF-A0A932MHU5-F1
#
_cell.length_a   1.000
_cell.length_b   1.000
_cell.length_c   1.000
_cell.angle_alpha   90.00
_cell.angle_beta   90.00
_cell.angle_gamma   90.00
#
_symmetry.space_group_name_H-M   'P 1'
#
loop_
_entity.id
_entity.type
_entity.pdbx_description
1 polymer ?
#
loop_
_entity_poly.entity_id
_entity_poly.type
_entity_poly.pdbx_seq_one_letter_code
_entity_poly.pdbx_strand_id
1 'polypeptide(L)'
;MTNLECTRCGATYSPTQLINLCTCGGILYPRYDLASLRGKYDRNEVKDGPATLWRYRRVLPVRDEANVSSLGEGFTPMFPARRRGPFQAYTALYIKDEGPNPTASFKA
;
A
#
# COMPACT_ATOMS: atom_id res chain seq x y z
N MET A 1 7.77 -9.00 1.09
CA MET A 1 8.66 -8.25 2.00
C MET A 1 9.82 -9.14 2.42
N THR A 2 11.04 -8.60 2.43
CA THR A 2 12.30 -9.32 2.74
C THR A 2 12.72 -9.13 4.19
N ASN A 3 12.70 -7.89 4.68
CA ASN A 3 13.17 -7.51 6.01
C ASN A 3 12.54 -6.18 6.45
N LEU A 4 12.73 -5.85 7.72
CA LEU A 4 12.56 -4.49 8.24
C LEU A 4 13.92 -3.80 8.27
N GLU A 5 13.98 -2.52 7.95
CA GLU A 5 15.23 -1.75 7.94
C GLU A 5 15.06 -0.43 8.67
N CYS A 6 16.00 -0.10 9.56
CA CYS A 6 16.00 1.17 10.25
C CYS A 6 16.34 2.31 9.30
N THR A 7 15.43 3.29 9.22
CA THR A 7 15.60 4.52 8.45
C THR A 7 16.74 5.43 8.91
N ARG A 8 17.27 5.22 10.13
CA ARG A 8 18.33 6.04 10.71
C ARG A 8 19.70 5.38 10.63
N CYS A 9 19.82 4.12 11.06
CA CYS A 9 21.12 3.43 11.16
C CYS A 9 21.30 2.28 10.16
N GLY A 10 20.30 1.96 9.33
CA GLY A 10 20.38 0.87 8.35
C GLY A 10 20.32 -0.55 8.93
N ALA A 11 20.21 -0.71 10.26
CA ALA A 11 20.09 -2.02 10.87
C ALA A 11 18.88 -2.79 10.34
N THR A 12 19.06 -4.08 10.06
CA THR A 12 18.03 -4.96 9.49
C THR A 12 17.48 -5.93 10.53
N TYR A 13 16.17 -6.17 10.48
CA TYR A 13 15.47 -7.09 11.36
C TYR A 13 14.61 -8.07 10.57
N SER A 14 14.33 -9.22 11.19
CA SER A 14 13.43 -10.21 10.60
C SER A 14 12.04 -9.61 10.39
N PRO A 15 11.38 -9.89 9.25
CA PRO A 15 10.01 -9.44 8.99
C PRO A 15 8.96 -10.06 9.91
N THR A 16 9.30 -11.14 10.64
CA THR A 16 8.39 -11.81 11.59
C THR A 16 8.68 -11.46 13.04
N GLN A 17 9.69 -10.63 13.31
CA GLN A 17 9.99 -10.20 14.66
C GLN A 17 8.96 -9.16 15.10
N LEU A 18 8.36 -9.34 16.28
CA LEU A 18 7.54 -8.31 16.90
C LEU A 18 8.46 -7.20 17.42
N ILE A 19 8.49 -6.08 16.73
CA ILE A 19 9.38 -4.95 17.02
C ILE A 19 8.68 -3.64 16.65
N ASN A 20 8.85 -2.62 17.50
CA ASN A 20 8.29 -1.29 17.27
C ASN A 20 9.35 -0.36 16.66
N LEU A 21 10.40 -0.09 17.43
CA LEU A 21 11.52 0.76 17.01
C LEU A 21 12.81 -0.06 16.93
N CYS A 22 13.74 0.43 16.10
CA CYS A 22 15.12 -0.01 16.18
C CYS A 22 15.70 0.28 17.57
N THR A 23 16.73 -0.48 17.97
CA THR A 23 17.48 -0.23 19.21
C THR A 23 18.11 1.18 19.27
N CYS A 24 18.33 1.83 18.12
CA CYS A 24 18.78 3.24 18.05
C CYS A 24 17.63 4.29 18.14
N GLY A 25 16.39 3.84 18.36
CA GLY A 25 15.18 4.68 18.40
C GLY A 25 14.61 5.10 17.05
N GLY A 26 15.15 4.61 15.93
CA GLY A 26 14.67 4.92 14.58
C GLY A 26 13.48 4.08 14.13
N ILE A 27 12.66 4.63 13.22
CA ILE A 27 11.52 3.94 12.59
C ILE A 27 12.03 2.85 11.64
N LEU A 28 11.33 1.71 11.65
CA LEU A 28 11.60 0.55 10.80
C LEU A 28 10.70 0.58 9.57
N TYR A 29 11.29 0.52 8.37
CA TYR A 29 10.56 0.42 7.11
C TYR A 29 10.52 -1.01 6.60
N PRO A 30 9.38 -1.48 6.06
CA PRO A 30 9.33 -2.74 5.35
C PRO A 30 10.06 -2.64 4.01
N ARG A 31 10.97 -3.59 3.74
CA ARG A 31 11.70 -3.68 2.47
C ARG A 31 11.15 -4.81 1.60
N TYR A 32 11.15 -4.59 0.28
CA TYR A 32 10.62 -5.52 -0.70
C TYR A 32 11.65 -5.77 -1.79
N ASP A 33 11.78 -7.02 -2.23
CA ASP A 33 12.55 -7.37 -3.43
C ASP A 33 11.72 -7.08 -4.69
N LEU A 34 11.57 -5.81 -5.01
CA LEU A 34 10.87 -5.38 -6.24
C LEU A 34 11.69 -5.71 -7.50
N ALA A 35 13.01 -5.88 -7.36
CA ALA A 35 13.87 -6.27 -8.48
C ALA A 35 13.49 -7.67 -8.99
N SER A 36 13.15 -8.61 -8.12
CA SER A 36 12.67 -9.94 -8.50
C SER A 36 11.39 -9.93 -9.35
N LEU A 37 10.54 -8.89 -9.19
CA LEU A 37 9.29 -8.73 -9.91
C LEU A 37 9.46 -8.04 -11.28
N ARG A 38 10.61 -7.38 -11.50
CA ARG A 38 10.88 -6.63 -12.73
C ARG A 38 10.84 -7.57 -13.94
N GLY A 39 9.99 -7.25 -14.92
CA GLY A 39 9.83 -8.05 -16.14
C GLY A 39 9.08 -9.37 -15.97
N LYS A 40 8.74 -9.77 -14.73
CA LYS A 40 7.96 -10.98 -14.43
C LYS A 40 6.52 -10.69 -14.04
N TYR A 41 6.24 -9.45 -13.67
CA TYR A 41 4.91 -9.01 -13.28
C TYR A 41 4.18 -8.38 -14.47
N ASP A 42 3.10 -9.02 -14.91
CA ASP A 42 2.21 -8.44 -15.91
C ASP A 42 1.35 -7.35 -15.25
N ARG A 43 1.43 -6.13 -15.81
CA ARG A 43 0.63 -4.99 -15.34
C ARG A 43 -0.87 -5.21 -15.59
N ASN A 44 -1.25 -6.09 -16.52
CA ASN A 44 -2.65 -6.45 -16.73
C ASN A 44 -3.23 -7.20 -15.53
N GLU A 45 -2.42 -7.93 -14.73
CA GLU A 45 -2.90 -8.50 -13.45
C GLU A 45 -3.42 -7.40 -12.51
N VAL A 46 -2.79 -6.21 -12.50
CA VAL A 46 -3.30 -5.05 -11.77
C VAL A 46 -4.56 -4.53 -12.43
N LYS A 47 -4.63 -4.41 -13.76
CA LYS A 47 -5.77 -3.79 -14.44
C LYS A 47 -7.04 -4.64 -14.36
N ASP A 48 -6.89 -5.95 -14.53
CA ASP A 48 -7.99 -6.90 -14.67
C ASP A 48 -8.31 -7.63 -13.35
N GLY A 49 -7.53 -7.36 -12.29
CA GLY A 49 -7.75 -7.89 -10.96
C GLY A 49 -9.05 -7.42 -10.28
N PRO A 50 -9.32 -7.90 -9.06
CA PRO A 50 -10.52 -7.54 -8.30
C PRO A 50 -10.54 -6.05 -7.94
N ALA A 51 -11.72 -5.46 -7.79
CA ALA A 51 -11.91 -4.08 -7.34
C ALA A 51 -11.68 -3.92 -5.82
N THR A 52 -10.53 -4.38 -5.33
CA THR A 52 -10.13 -4.37 -3.91
C THR A 52 -8.62 -4.15 -3.78
N LEU A 53 -8.10 -4.04 -2.54
CA LEU A 53 -6.67 -4.03 -2.22
C LEU A 53 -5.93 -5.24 -2.81
N TRP A 54 -6.60 -6.38 -2.92
CA TRP A 54 -6.03 -7.65 -3.37
C TRP A 54 -5.65 -7.68 -4.85
N ARG A 55 -6.07 -6.66 -5.62
CA ARG A 55 -5.51 -6.34 -6.95
C ARG A 55 -3.98 -6.25 -6.96
N TYR A 56 -3.37 -5.82 -5.84
CA TYR A 56 -1.94 -5.61 -5.69
C TYR A 56 -1.22 -6.77 -4.98
N ARG A 57 -1.83 -7.96 -4.89
CA ARG A 57 -1.33 -9.10 -4.09
C ARG A 57 0.16 -9.42 -4.25
N ARG A 58 0.73 -9.24 -5.44
CA ARG A 58 2.15 -9.56 -5.74
C ARG A 58 3.15 -8.73 -4.93
N VAL A 59 2.73 -7.56 -4.45
CA VAL A 59 3.57 -6.67 -3.63
C VAL A 59 3.10 -6.60 -2.17
N LEU A 60 2.04 -7.34 -1.81
CA LEU A 60 1.60 -7.44 -0.42
C LEU A 60 2.45 -8.49 0.33
N PRO A 61 2.76 -8.29 1.61
CA PRO A 61 3.63 -9.17 2.39
C PRO A 61 2.90 -10.42 2.95
N VAL A 62 1.94 -10.96 2.22
CA VAL A 62 1.17 -12.16 2.61
C VAL A 62 1.92 -13.41 2.13
N ARG A 63 2.14 -14.36 3.04
CA ARG A 63 2.88 -15.61 2.73
C ARG A 63 1.97 -16.77 2.33
N ASP A 64 0.76 -16.77 2.86
CA ASP A 64 -0.24 -17.81 2.65
C ASP A 64 -1.60 -17.13 2.45
N GLU A 65 -2.21 -17.38 1.30
CA GLU A 65 -3.49 -16.78 0.90
C GLU A 65 -4.65 -17.22 1.81
N ALA A 66 -4.53 -18.35 2.52
CA ALA A 66 -5.54 -18.78 3.49
C ALA A 66 -5.66 -17.82 4.69
N ASN A 67 -4.65 -16.99 4.95
CA ASN A 67 -4.66 -16.00 6.03
C ASN A 67 -5.23 -14.64 5.60
N VAL A 68 -5.73 -14.53 4.38
CA VAL A 68 -6.35 -13.30 3.89
C VAL A 68 -7.72 -13.11 4.56
N SER A 69 -7.85 -12.00 5.29
CA SER A 69 -9.14 -11.49 5.77
C SER A 69 -9.41 -10.16 5.07
N SER A 70 -10.59 -10.03 4.46
CA SER A 70 -10.96 -8.84 3.69
C SER A 70 -12.45 -8.60 3.81
N LEU A 71 -12.82 -7.31 3.79
CA LEU A 71 -14.19 -6.84 3.70
C LEU A 71 -14.49 -6.24 2.31
N GLY A 72 -13.59 -6.43 1.35
CA GLY A 72 -13.67 -5.83 0.01
C GLY A 72 -13.10 -4.42 -0.07
N GLU A 73 -12.23 -4.04 0.86
CA GLU A 73 -11.61 -2.74 0.95
C GLU A 73 -10.69 -2.39 -0.23
N GLY A 74 -10.47 -1.11 -0.48
CA GLY A 74 -9.60 -0.59 -1.51
C GLY A 74 -10.30 -0.31 -2.84
N PHE A 75 -9.51 -0.01 -3.87
CA PHE A 75 -9.97 0.39 -5.21
C PHE A 75 -11.08 1.45 -5.22
N THR A 76 -11.06 2.33 -4.23
CA THR A 76 -12.07 3.37 -4.03
C THR A 76 -12.06 4.43 -5.14
N PRO A 77 -13.14 5.19 -5.34
CA PRO A 77 -13.24 6.15 -6.43
C PRO A 77 -12.16 7.25 -6.38
N MET A 78 -11.75 7.71 -7.56
CA MET A 78 -11.00 8.95 -7.73
C MET A 78 -11.73 9.81 -8.76
N PHE A 79 -12.07 11.04 -8.40
CA PHE A 79 -12.85 11.94 -9.26
C PHE A 79 -12.19 13.31 -9.40
N PRO A 80 -12.35 13.98 -10.57
CA PRO A 80 -11.81 15.30 -10.77
C PRO A 80 -12.52 16.33 -9.89
N ALA A 81 -11.75 17.19 -9.23
CA ALA A 81 -12.27 18.27 -8.42
C ALA A 81 -12.80 19.41 -9.31
N ARG A 82 -14.12 19.46 -9.49
CA ARG A 82 -14.78 20.45 -10.37
C ARG A 82 -14.72 21.87 -9.79
N ARG A 83 -14.95 22.01 -8.48
CA ARG A 83 -14.86 23.28 -7.75
C ARG A 83 -13.55 23.33 -6.99
N ARG A 84 -12.56 24.04 -7.54
CA ARG A 84 -11.17 24.01 -7.05
C ARG A 84 -10.86 25.10 -6.00
N GLY A 85 -11.63 26.18 -5.96
CA GLY A 85 -11.46 27.26 -4.99
C GLY A 85 -10.00 27.79 -4.98
N PRO A 86 -9.33 27.83 -3.82
CA PRO A 86 -7.92 28.25 -3.72
C PRO A 86 -6.95 27.46 -4.61
N PHE A 87 -7.32 26.25 -5.02
CA PHE A 87 -6.52 25.37 -5.87
C PHE A 87 -6.79 25.56 -7.38
N GLN A 88 -7.39 26.68 -7.79
CA GLN A 88 -7.74 26.94 -9.20
C GLN A 88 -6.55 26.91 -10.16
N ALA A 89 -5.32 27.17 -9.69
CA ALA A 89 -4.11 27.08 -10.48
C ALA A 89 -3.78 25.65 -10.94
N TYR A 90 -4.31 24.62 -10.26
CA TYR A 90 -4.06 23.22 -10.61
C TYR A 90 -5.06 22.76 -11.68
N THR A 91 -4.53 22.42 -12.85
CA THR A 91 -5.31 21.98 -14.01
C THR A 91 -5.78 20.52 -13.89
N ALA A 92 -5.08 19.70 -13.10
CA ALA A 92 -5.36 18.29 -12.87
C ALA A 92 -5.48 17.99 -11.37
N LEU A 93 -6.57 18.42 -10.75
CA LEU A 93 -6.86 18.16 -9.33
C LEU A 93 -7.91 17.04 -9.19
N TYR A 94 -7.62 16.07 -8.34
CA TYR A 94 -8.47 14.90 -8.09
C TYR A 94 -8.69 14.70 -6.59
N ILE A 95 -9.85 14.15 -6.25
CA ILE A 95 -10.18 13.69 -4.91
C ILE A 95 -10.16 12.16 -4.95
N LYS A 96 -9.38 11.56 -4.06
CA LYS A 96 -9.38 10.12 -3.79
C LYS A 96 -10.25 9.88 -2.56
N ASP A 97 -11.45 9.37 -2.79
CA ASP A 97 -12.44 9.21 -1.72
C ASP A 97 -12.33 7.82 -1.10
N GLU A 98 -11.68 7.74 0.06
CA GLU A 98 -11.54 6.50 0.83
C GLU A 98 -12.73 6.24 1.78
N GLY A 99 -13.74 7.12 1.78
CA GLY A 99 -14.95 6.97 2.60
C GLY A 99 -15.81 5.73 2.28
N PRO A 100 -15.87 5.22 1.03
CA PRO A 100 -16.62 4.00 0.72
C PRO A 100 -15.98 2.69 1.21
N ASN A 101 -14.82 2.73 1.88
CA ASN A 101 -14.29 1.52 2.51
C ASN A 101 -15.25 1.00 3.61
N PRO A 102 -15.19 -0.29 3.98
CA PRO A 102 -16.18 -0.94 4.84
C PRO A 102 -16.42 -0.29 6.21
N THR A 103 -15.39 0.28 6.86
CA THR A 103 -15.54 1.02 8.13
C THR A 103 -15.67 2.54 7.98
N ALA A 104 -15.96 3.02 6.76
CA ALA A 104 -16.00 4.44 6.42
C ALA A 104 -14.68 5.20 6.67
N SER A 105 -13.55 4.50 6.57
CA SER A 105 -12.22 5.04 6.80
C SER A 105 -11.19 4.40 5.88
N PHE A 106 -10.10 5.11 5.57
CA PHE A 106 -8.96 4.55 4.84
C PHE A 106 -8.24 3.42 5.59
N LYS A 107 -8.44 3.33 6.91
CA LYS A 107 -7.93 2.21 7.72
C LYS A 107 -8.72 0.91 7.53
N ALA A 108 -9.82 1.03 6.80
CA ALA A 108 -10.76 0.03 6.29
C ALA A 108 -11.33 -0.98 7.29
#